data_AF-A0A4Q2XIJ8-F1
#
_entry.id   AF-A0A4Q2XIJ8-F1
#
_cell.length_a   1.000
_cell.length_b   1.000
_cell.length_c   1.000
_cell.angle_alpha   90.00
_cell.angle_beta   90.00
_cell.angle_gamma   90.00
#
_symmetry.space_group_name_H-M   'P 1'
#
loop_
_entity.id
_entity.type
_entity.pdbx_description
1 polymer ?
#
loop_
_entity_poly.entity_id
_entity_poly.type
_entity_poly.pdbx_seq_one_letter_code
_entity_poly.pdbx_strand_id
1 'polypeptide(L)'
;MLLLLAGVSAVSADGTGPFSAQIELPGADIWMYQHGGDGGTRTSASTFTALPSPATSTHAEDRFAQFVLRFDTASLIHKEYGADNYLPEKVVMTAVLLQGGLVYDPTEDARQTYLPSGAAGAVADTDAGRPIELFGTGFRSGATEATFNEESEYGSGAIHGRSAYAMSYSSTGVARDVSHNVTEGIDSTPWAVGRVLVRAGDGETYEELAPGAIIPELAHVEFELNLTIPGVAAYVRQALDKGRIWFTVSSLHSTTEMASSGYPSFYTKENAEQAEFGDVAAFLQVDYSLPVRVISFSRDAVAGTAAISWNGSKGFKYELQRSEELTGESWLPVTTITPNANGAVSWSGASASPRAFYRVLRTPAPPTP
;
A
#
# COMPACT_ATOMS: atom_id res chain seq x y z
N MET A 1 -3.44 26.13 15.04
CA MET A 1 -2.89 25.17 16.02
C MET A 1 -3.99 24.21 16.44
N LEU A 2 -4.37 23.31 15.53
CA LEU A 2 -5.36 22.27 15.75
C LEU A 2 -4.59 21.06 16.26
N LEU A 3 -4.75 20.74 17.54
CA LEU A 3 -4.13 19.59 18.17
C LEU A 3 -4.85 18.34 17.63
N LEU A 4 -4.34 17.74 16.55
CA LEU A 4 -4.75 16.39 16.16
C LEU A 4 -4.27 15.45 17.27
N LEU A 5 -5.21 15.01 18.11
CA LEU A 5 -4.96 13.89 18.99
C LEU A 5 -4.62 12.70 18.09
N ALA A 6 -3.36 12.25 18.14
CA ALA A 6 -3.03 10.88 17.79
C ALA A 6 -3.95 10.00 18.65
N GLY A 7 -4.97 9.42 18.03
CA GLY A 7 -5.82 8.44 18.65
C GLY A 7 -4.99 7.19 18.91
N VAL A 8 -4.27 7.17 20.03
CA VAL A 8 -3.71 5.95 20.58
C VAL A 8 -4.90 5.09 20.95
N SER A 9 -5.31 4.21 20.05
CA SER A 9 -6.15 3.09 20.42
C SER A 9 -5.33 2.27 21.40
N ALA A 10 -5.76 2.33 22.66
CA ALA A 10 -5.20 1.57 23.76
C ALA A 10 -4.99 0.11 23.35
N VAL A 11 -3.86 -0.45 23.79
CA VAL A 11 -3.49 -1.86 23.75
C VAL A 11 -4.73 -2.73 24.01
N SER A 12 -5.37 -3.21 22.94
CA SER A 12 -6.49 -4.13 23.01
C SER A 12 -6.00 -5.49 22.53
N ALA A 13 -6.36 -6.57 23.23
CA ALA A 13 -5.93 -7.92 22.89
C ALA A 13 -6.43 -8.31 21.47
N ASP A 14 -5.53 -8.15 20.51
CA ASP A 14 -5.41 -8.67 19.14
C ASP A 14 -6.65 -9.27 18.48
N GLY A 15 -7.76 -8.53 18.46
CA GLY A 15 -9.02 -8.92 17.83
C GLY A 15 -8.90 -9.30 16.34
N THR A 16 -10.03 -9.53 15.69
CA THR A 16 -10.08 -9.96 14.28
C THR A 16 -10.26 -8.80 13.28
N GLY A 17 -10.27 -7.55 13.74
CA GLY A 17 -10.62 -6.38 12.93
C GLY A 17 -12.14 -6.14 12.80
N PRO A 18 -12.57 -5.18 11.95
CA PRO A 18 -11.72 -4.39 11.07
C PRO A 18 -10.85 -3.40 11.87
N PHE A 19 -9.65 -3.18 11.39
CA PHE A 19 -8.70 -2.20 11.91
C PHE A 19 -8.43 -1.16 10.83
N SER A 20 -8.23 0.09 11.25
CA SER A 20 -7.79 1.18 10.38
C SER A 20 -6.58 1.85 11.02
N ALA A 21 -5.53 2.04 10.22
CA ALA A 21 -4.30 2.69 10.64
C ALA A 21 -3.94 3.79 9.64
N GLN A 22 -3.64 4.99 10.14
CA GLN A 22 -3.15 6.10 9.36
C GLN A 22 -1.73 6.45 9.82
N ILE A 23 -0.77 6.29 8.91
CA ILE A 23 0.63 6.66 9.10
C ILE A 23 0.81 8.04 8.46
N GLU A 24 0.93 9.07 9.30
CA GLU A 24 0.94 10.48 8.88
C GLU A 24 2.22 10.91 8.15
N LEU A 25 3.32 10.16 8.30
CA LEU A 25 4.63 10.52 7.75
C LEU A 25 5.39 9.30 7.23
N PRO A 26 6.14 9.43 6.13
CA PRO A 26 7.00 8.37 5.67
C PRO A 26 8.22 8.26 6.60
N GLY A 27 8.61 7.02 6.90
CA GLY A 27 9.87 6.73 7.57
C GLY A 27 11.09 6.93 6.66
N ALA A 28 10.88 6.90 5.34
CA ALA A 28 11.86 7.29 4.33
C ALA A 28 11.17 7.82 3.07
N ASP A 29 11.71 8.84 2.42
CA ASP A 29 11.18 9.41 1.19
C ASP A 29 12.30 9.95 0.29
N ILE A 30 12.59 9.18 -0.76
CA ILE A 30 13.85 9.23 -1.46
C ILE A 30 13.59 9.58 -2.91
N TRP A 31 14.20 10.68 -3.37
CA TRP A 31 14.25 10.97 -4.80
C TRP A 31 15.28 10.08 -5.49
N MET A 32 14.81 8.99 -6.08
CA MET A 32 15.64 8.02 -6.78
C MET A 32 15.93 8.48 -8.21
N TYR A 33 16.98 9.29 -8.32
CA TYR A 33 17.46 9.84 -9.59
C TYR A 33 19.00 9.90 -9.60
N GLN A 34 19.61 9.43 -10.68
CA GLN A 34 21.07 9.28 -10.78
C GLN A 34 21.83 10.60 -10.55
N HIS A 35 21.25 11.72 -10.97
CA HIS A 35 21.85 13.05 -10.82
C HIS A 35 21.27 13.83 -9.63
N GLY A 36 20.52 13.14 -8.77
CA GLY A 36 19.83 13.72 -7.61
C GLY A 36 20.70 13.94 -6.38
N GLY A 37 21.93 13.41 -6.33
CA GLY A 37 22.79 13.51 -5.14
C GLY A 37 22.15 12.84 -3.91
N ASP A 38 22.08 13.56 -2.79
CA ASP A 38 21.52 13.10 -1.51
C ASP A 38 19.98 12.99 -1.55
N GLY A 39 19.48 12.00 -2.28
CA GLY A 39 18.06 11.85 -2.63
C GLY A 39 17.10 11.82 -1.43
N GLY A 40 17.53 11.30 -0.28
CA GLY A 40 16.72 11.22 0.95
C GLY A 40 16.78 12.45 1.85
N THR A 41 17.39 13.56 1.41
CA THR A 41 17.36 14.84 2.15
C THR A 41 16.80 15.99 1.29
N ARG A 42 16.32 15.66 0.10
CA ARG A 42 15.75 16.63 -0.84
C ARG A 42 14.41 17.10 -0.29
N THR A 43 14.07 18.36 -0.51
CA THR A 43 12.76 18.95 -0.15
C THR A 43 11.65 18.64 -1.17
N SER A 44 11.99 17.95 -2.24
CA SER A 44 11.06 17.57 -3.30
C SER A 44 11.57 16.37 -4.09
N ALA A 45 10.65 15.55 -4.60
CA ALA A 45 10.98 14.41 -5.46
C ALA A 45 10.12 14.44 -6.73
N SER A 46 10.77 14.54 -7.89
CA SER A 46 10.07 14.54 -9.19
C SER A 46 10.10 13.17 -9.87
N THR A 47 9.08 12.86 -10.66
CA THR A 47 9.02 11.63 -11.46
C THR A 47 8.87 11.96 -12.93
N PHE A 48 9.68 11.36 -13.79
CA PHE A 48 9.68 11.66 -15.23
C PHE A 48 10.37 10.58 -16.05
N THR A 49 10.15 10.63 -17.38
CA THR A 49 10.75 9.70 -18.33
C THR A 49 11.99 10.25 -19.04
N ALA A 50 12.87 9.33 -19.47
CA ALA A 50 13.90 9.60 -20.48
C ALA A 50 13.39 9.35 -21.92
N LEU A 51 12.18 8.83 -22.11
CA LEU A 51 11.63 8.55 -23.44
C LEU A 51 11.39 9.84 -24.25
N PRO A 52 11.50 9.78 -25.59
CA PRO A 52 11.85 8.62 -26.41
C PRO A 52 13.36 8.45 -26.63
N SER A 53 14.22 8.81 -25.66
CA SER A 53 15.68 8.76 -25.82
C SER A 53 16.13 7.37 -26.26
N PRO A 54 16.92 7.25 -27.35
CA PRO A 54 17.46 5.97 -27.75
C PRO A 54 18.42 5.47 -26.67
N ALA A 55 18.04 4.37 -26.01
CA ALA A 55 18.75 3.72 -24.91
C ALA A 55 20.26 3.48 -25.19
N THR A 56 20.66 3.47 -26.47
CA THR A 56 22.04 3.31 -26.94
C THR A 56 22.93 4.54 -26.72
N SER A 57 22.39 5.69 -26.31
CA SER A 57 23.15 6.95 -26.16
C SER A 57 23.18 7.53 -24.74
N THR A 58 22.22 7.19 -23.89
CA THR A 58 22.04 7.84 -22.57
C THR A 58 22.15 6.88 -21.39
N HIS A 59 22.12 5.55 -21.60
CA HIS A 59 22.06 4.54 -20.54
C HIS A 59 20.94 4.77 -19.50
N ALA A 60 19.91 5.55 -19.86
CA ALA A 60 18.82 5.90 -18.97
C ALA A 60 17.68 4.86 -19.04
N GLU A 61 17.13 4.52 -17.89
CA GLU A 61 15.89 3.75 -17.79
C GLU A 61 14.69 4.60 -18.25
N ASP A 62 13.62 3.96 -18.73
CA ASP A 62 12.45 4.68 -19.24
C ASP A 62 11.84 5.53 -18.13
N ARG A 63 11.67 4.96 -16.94
CA ARG A 63 11.21 5.64 -15.72
C ARG A 63 12.40 6.26 -15.00
N PHE A 64 12.91 7.34 -15.56
CA PHE A 64 14.24 7.87 -15.25
C PHE A 64 14.37 8.43 -13.83
N ALA A 65 13.38 9.19 -13.36
CA ALA A 65 13.28 9.59 -11.96
C ALA A 65 12.06 8.95 -11.30
N GLN A 66 12.25 8.42 -10.09
CA GLN A 66 11.20 7.81 -9.29
C GLN A 66 11.23 8.37 -7.87
N PHE A 67 10.08 8.32 -7.19
CA PHE A 67 9.96 8.74 -5.81
C PHE A 67 9.64 7.51 -4.94
N VAL A 68 10.61 7.10 -4.13
CA VAL A 68 10.53 5.89 -3.30
C VAL A 68 10.15 6.28 -1.88
N LEU A 69 9.13 5.64 -1.33
CA LEU A 69 8.55 5.92 -0.02
C LEU A 69 8.60 4.67 0.84
N ARG A 70 8.96 4.81 2.12
CA ARG A 70 8.77 3.80 3.16
C ARG A 70 7.82 4.33 4.21
N PHE A 71 6.84 3.53 4.59
CA PHE A 71 6.02 3.77 5.78
C PHE A 71 6.34 2.72 6.85
N ASP A 72 6.66 3.17 8.05
CA ASP A 72 6.85 2.28 9.20
C ASP A 72 5.48 2.00 9.83
N THR A 73 5.00 0.77 9.70
CA THR A 73 3.64 0.39 10.12
C THR A 73 3.61 -0.21 11.53
N ALA A 74 4.76 -0.62 12.07
CA ALA A 74 4.88 -1.37 13.32
C ALA A 74 4.32 -0.66 14.58
N SER A 75 4.17 0.66 14.56
CA SER A 75 3.62 1.44 15.68
C SER A 75 2.09 1.38 15.77
N LEU A 76 1.42 1.08 14.66
CA LEU A 76 -0.05 1.06 14.55
C LEU A 76 -0.60 -0.30 14.15
N ILE A 77 0.19 -1.10 13.45
CA ILE A 77 -0.15 -2.43 12.95
C ILE A 77 0.81 -3.41 13.61
N HIS A 78 0.24 -4.35 14.38
CA HIS A 78 1.02 -5.44 14.95
C HIS A 78 1.75 -6.19 13.84
N LYS A 79 3.04 -6.46 14.02
CA LYS A 79 3.90 -7.22 13.12
C LYS A 79 4.09 -8.66 13.63
N GLU A 80 4.73 -9.51 12.83
CA GLU A 80 5.15 -10.87 13.21
C GLU A 80 3.98 -11.83 13.55
N TYR A 81 2.81 -11.57 12.99
CA TYR A 81 1.68 -12.51 13.05
C TYR A 81 1.69 -13.53 11.92
N GLY A 82 2.65 -13.47 11.01
CA GLY A 82 2.72 -14.24 9.78
C GLY A 82 1.87 -13.58 8.70
N ALA A 83 2.49 -13.30 7.55
CA ALA A 83 1.85 -12.63 6.42
C ALA A 83 0.46 -13.18 6.04
N ASP A 84 0.26 -14.50 6.12
CA ASP A 84 -1.03 -15.13 5.79
C ASP A 84 -2.18 -14.76 6.74
N ASN A 85 -1.89 -14.16 7.89
CA ASN A 85 -2.90 -13.70 8.84
C ASN A 85 -3.33 -12.25 8.62
N TYR A 86 -2.69 -11.50 7.73
CA TYR A 86 -3.19 -10.17 7.38
C TYR A 86 -4.18 -10.28 6.23
N LEU A 87 -5.36 -9.71 6.41
CA LEU A 87 -6.38 -9.61 5.37
C LEU A 87 -6.52 -8.14 4.99
N PRO A 88 -5.68 -7.61 4.09
CA PRO A 88 -5.79 -6.22 3.66
C PRO A 88 -7.11 -6.02 2.92
N GLU A 89 -7.85 -4.98 3.30
CA GLU A 89 -9.15 -4.64 2.74
C GLU A 89 -9.05 -3.39 1.87
N LYS A 90 -8.30 -2.38 2.33
CA LYS A 90 -8.03 -1.15 1.60
C LYS A 90 -6.65 -0.61 1.97
N VAL A 91 -5.88 -0.17 0.98
CA VAL A 91 -4.57 0.47 1.18
C VAL A 91 -4.51 1.69 0.28
N VAL A 92 -4.36 2.87 0.88
CA VAL A 92 -4.34 4.14 0.17
C VAL A 92 -3.09 4.91 0.57
N MET A 93 -2.23 5.18 -0.40
CA MET A 93 -1.12 6.12 -0.23
C MET A 93 -1.52 7.45 -0.85
N THR A 94 -1.29 8.55 -0.15
CA THR A 94 -1.51 9.90 -0.70
C THR A 94 -0.19 10.65 -0.71
N ALA A 95 0.13 11.30 -1.82
CA ALA A 95 1.25 12.22 -1.95
C ALA A 95 0.76 13.59 -2.44
N VAL A 96 1.44 14.68 -2.05
CA VAL A 96 1.03 16.04 -2.41
C VAL A 96 1.95 16.61 -3.47
N LEU A 97 1.37 17.18 -4.52
CA LEU A 97 2.12 17.81 -5.61
C LEU A 97 2.66 19.17 -5.16
N LEU A 98 3.97 19.36 -5.35
CA LEU A 98 4.67 20.63 -5.20
C LEU A 98 4.30 21.61 -6.30
N GLN A 99 4.06 21.12 -7.52
CA GLN A 99 3.77 21.94 -8.69
C GLN A 99 2.51 21.50 -9.42
N GLY A 100 1.82 22.46 -10.03
CA GLY A 100 0.69 22.23 -10.92
C GLY A 100 1.08 22.27 -12.40
N GLY A 101 0.08 22.42 -13.27
CA GLY A 101 0.26 22.62 -14.72
C GLY A 101 0.24 21.36 -15.56
N LEU A 102 0.11 20.19 -14.95
CA LEU A 102 -0.07 18.91 -15.63
C LEU A 102 -1.53 18.74 -16.08
N VAL A 103 -1.75 18.01 -17.17
CA VAL A 103 -3.10 17.58 -17.54
C VAL A 103 -3.44 16.32 -16.75
N TYR A 104 -4.55 16.34 -16.02
CA TYR A 104 -4.97 15.22 -15.20
C TYR A 104 -5.43 14.04 -16.05
N ASP A 105 -4.77 12.92 -15.83
CA ASP A 105 -5.06 11.65 -16.47
C ASP A 105 -5.27 10.55 -15.41
N PRO A 106 -6.50 10.06 -15.21
CA PRO A 106 -6.81 8.98 -14.27
C PRO A 106 -6.74 7.58 -14.89
N THR A 107 -6.35 7.41 -16.15
CA THR A 107 -6.37 6.11 -16.82
C THR A 107 -4.96 5.51 -16.94
N GLU A 108 -4.88 4.18 -17.09
CA GLU A 108 -3.61 3.55 -17.42
C GLU A 108 -3.34 3.70 -18.91
N ASP A 109 -2.14 4.18 -19.24
CA ASP A 109 -1.66 4.24 -20.61
C ASP A 109 -1.00 2.93 -21.04
N ALA A 110 -1.37 2.46 -22.23
CA ALA A 110 -0.66 1.35 -22.87
C ALA A 110 0.76 1.77 -23.24
N ARG A 111 1.78 0.93 -22.98
CA ARG A 111 3.19 1.26 -23.28
C ARG A 111 3.45 1.73 -24.73
N GLN A 112 2.61 1.28 -25.67
CA GLN A 112 2.70 1.61 -27.09
C GLN A 112 2.43 3.10 -27.38
N THR A 113 1.73 3.82 -26.49
CA THR A 113 1.47 5.27 -26.63
C THR A 113 2.73 6.12 -26.41
N TYR A 114 3.75 5.54 -25.76
CA TYR A 114 5.04 6.18 -25.49
C TYR A 114 6.10 5.93 -26.57
N LEU A 115 5.80 5.07 -27.55
CA LEU A 115 6.71 4.81 -28.67
C LEU A 115 6.78 6.03 -29.60
N PRO A 116 7.93 6.27 -30.26
CA PRO A 116 8.05 7.35 -31.25
C PRO A 116 6.99 7.25 -32.34
N SER A 117 6.45 8.39 -32.77
CA SER A 117 5.49 8.44 -33.88
C SER A 117 6.03 7.75 -35.13
N GLY A 118 5.30 6.77 -35.64
CA GLY A 118 5.69 5.98 -36.82
C GLY A 118 6.55 4.74 -36.51
N ALA A 119 6.92 4.51 -35.24
CA ALA A 119 7.54 3.24 -34.83
C ALA A 119 6.55 2.08 -35.01
N ALA A 120 7.06 0.89 -35.30
CA ALA A 120 6.25 -0.31 -35.43
C ALA A 120 5.54 -0.62 -34.10
N GLY A 121 4.20 -0.73 -34.14
CA GLY A 121 3.39 -0.99 -32.95
C GLY A 121 3.06 0.24 -32.11
N ALA A 122 3.51 1.45 -32.49
CA ALA A 122 3.05 2.68 -31.86
C ALA A 122 1.54 2.87 -32.08
N VAL A 123 0.84 3.28 -31.02
CA VAL A 123 -0.58 3.61 -31.07
C VAL A 123 -0.78 5.04 -30.59
N ALA A 124 -1.82 5.70 -31.08
CA ALA A 124 -2.17 7.01 -30.58
C ALA A 124 -2.72 6.89 -29.16
N ASP A 125 -2.34 7.84 -28.32
CA ASP A 125 -3.00 8.07 -27.05
C ASP A 125 -4.43 8.59 -27.26
N THR A 126 -5.38 8.13 -26.45
CA THR A 126 -6.82 8.38 -26.66
C THR A 126 -7.43 9.36 -25.67
N ASP A 127 -6.77 9.61 -24.55
CA ASP A 127 -7.13 10.64 -23.59
C ASP A 127 -5.98 11.65 -23.43
N ALA A 128 -6.16 12.59 -22.50
CA ALA A 128 -5.30 13.75 -22.38
C ALA A 128 -4.48 13.66 -21.10
N GLY A 129 -3.18 13.89 -21.23
CA GLY A 129 -2.25 13.87 -20.10
C GLY A 129 -1.37 12.63 -20.14
N ARG A 130 -0.81 12.28 -18.98
CA ARG A 130 -0.15 11.00 -18.71
C ARG A 130 -0.43 10.62 -17.26
N PRO A 131 -0.54 9.34 -16.92
CA PRO A 131 -0.82 8.94 -15.56
C PRO A 131 0.36 9.17 -14.63
N ILE A 132 0.02 9.40 -13.36
CA ILE A 132 0.92 9.21 -12.23
C ILE A 132 0.62 7.83 -11.66
N GLU A 133 1.64 6.99 -11.52
CA GLU A 133 1.46 5.57 -11.21
C GLU A 133 2.15 5.20 -9.89
N LEU A 134 1.55 4.25 -9.17
CA LEU A 134 2.12 3.63 -7.98
C LEU A 134 2.53 2.18 -8.25
N PHE A 135 3.71 1.82 -7.77
CA PHE A 135 4.25 0.47 -7.79
C PHE A 135 4.73 0.06 -6.40
N GLY A 136 4.95 -1.23 -6.22
CA GLY A 136 5.81 -1.68 -5.12
C GLY A 136 7.26 -1.28 -5.36
N THR A 137 8.05 -1.24 -4.29
CA THR A 137 9.50 -1.10 -4.43
C THR A 137 10.16 -2.47 -4.48
N GLY A 138 10.88 -2.73 -5.57
CA GLY A 138 11.85 -3.80 -5.66
C GLY A 138 13.24 -3.32 -5.28
N PHE A 139 14.10 -4.25 -4.85
CA PHE A 139 15.48 -3.95 -4.48
C PHE A 139 16.45 -4.86 -5.23
N ARG A 140 17.61 -4.33 -5.60
CA ARG A 140 18.69 -5.08 -6.27
C ARG A 140 20.06 -4.52 -5.89
N SER A 141 21.12 -5.06 -6.49
CA SER A 141 22.50 -4.62 -6.25
C SER A 141 22.93 -4.73 -4.78
N GLY A 142 22.41 -5.73 -4.06
CA GLY A 142 22.68 -5.96 -2.63
C GLY A 142 21.79 -5.15 -1.68
N ALA A 143 21.00 -4.21 -2.19
CA ALA A 143 19.95 -3.57 -1.39
C ALA A 143 18.83 -4.58 -1.09
N THR A 144 18.23 -4.41 0.08
CA THR A 144 17.06 -5.16 0.52
C THR A 144 16.12 -4.20 1.23
N GLU A 145 14.86 -4.60 1.38
CA GLU A 145 13.87 -3.87 2.18
C GLU A 145 14.35 -3.55 3.61
N ALA A 146 15.23 -4.39 4.17
CA ALA A 146 15.76 -4.23 5.52
C ALA A 146 16.99 -3.31 5.59
N THR A 147 17.76 -3.21 4.50
CA THR A 147 19.04 -2.49 4.47
C THR A 147 18.96 -1.14 3.76
N PHE A 148 18.01 -0.96 2.85
CA PHE A 148 17.83 0.28 2.11
C PHE A 148 17.22 1.37 3.02
N ASN A 149 17.75 2.59 2.91
CA ASN A 149 17.38 3.76 3.70
C ASN A 149 17.72 5.05 2.92
N GLU A 150 17.52 6.20 3.54
CA GLU A 150 17.66 7.53 2.91
C GLU A 150 19.09 7.91 2.51
N GLU A 151 20.07 7.27 3.12
CA GLU A 151 21.50 7.44 2.81
C GLU A 151 21.96 6.42 1.77
N SER A 152 21.09 5.51 1.33
CA SER A 152 21.47 4.46 0.39
C SER A 152 21.76 5.05 -0.99
N GLU A 153 22.87 4.61 -1.58
CA GLU A 153 23.29 5.06 -2.90
C GLU A 153 22.28 4.67 -3.99
N TYR A 154 22.21 5.53 -5.03
CA TYR A 154 21.40 5.28 -6.23
C TYR A 154 21.66 3.89 -6.83
N GLY A 155 22.90 3.40 -6.79
CA GLY A 155 23.35 2.19 -7.49
C GLY A 155 24.29 2.56 -8.64
N SER A 156 24.11 1.93 -9.81
CA SER A 156 24.88 2.26 -11.01
C SER A 156 24.03 2.99 -12.06
N GLY A 157 24.68 3.79 -12.91
CA GLY A 157 24.05 4.47 -14.04
C GLY A 157 23.77 3.59 -15.25
N ALA A 158 23.87 2.27 -15.11
CA ALA A 158 23.48 1.34 -16.17
C ALA A 158 21.96 1.16 -16.20
N ILE A 159 21.43 0.68 -17.32
CA ILE A 159 20.06 0.14 -17.38
C ILE A 159 19.99 -1.01 -16.36
N HIS A 160 18.92 -1.01 -15.56
CA HIS A 160 18.79 -1.89 -14.41
C HIS A 160 19.86 -1.67 -13.32
N GLY A 161 20.44 -0.48 -13.24
CA GLY A 161 21.53 -0.17 -12.31
C GLY A 161 21.07 0.34 -10.93
N ARG A 162 19.86 0.88 -10.83
CA ARG A 162 19.33 1.51 -9.61
C ARG A 162 19.01 0.54 -8.47
N SER A 163 19.40 0.83 -7.24
CA SER A 163 19.26 -0.07 -6.09
C SER A 163 17.82 -0.33 -5.64
N ALA A 164 16.94 0.67 -5.73
CA ALA A 164 15.50 0.56 -5.43
C ALA A 164 14.68 1.04 -6.63
N TYR A 165 13.70 0.27 -7.07
CA TYR A 165 13.06 0.45 -8.37
C TYR A 165 11.55 0.17 -8.35
N ALA A 166 10.82 0.73 -9.30
CA ALA A 166 9.41 0.44 -9.55
C ALA A 166 9.25 -1.04 -9.93
N MET A 167 8.56 -1.79 -9.08
CA MET A 167 8.31 -3.22 -9.25
C MET A 167 6.82 -3.47 -9.38
N SER A 168 6.46 -4.25 -10.39
CA SER A 168 5.11 -4.76 -10.57
C SER A 168 5.08 -6.27 -10.68
N TYR A 169 3.88 -6.84 -10.88
CA TYR A 169 3.66 -8.25 -11.11
C TYR A 169 3.12 -8.49 -12.52
N SER A 170 3.54 -9.59 -13.14
CA SER A 170 2.85 -10.11 -14.32
C SER A 170 1.42 -10.55 -13.98
N SER A 171 0.61 -10.80 -15.00
CA SER A 171 -0.71 -11.44 -14.86
C SER A 171 -0.68 -12.82 -14.17
N THR A 172 0.50 -13.41 -14.01
CA THR A 172 0.73 -14.68 -13.29
C THR A 172 1.33 -14.49 -11.90
N GLY A 173 1.48 -13.26 -11.42
CA GLY A 173 2.01 -12.94 -10.08
C GLY A 173 3.53 -13.01 -9.95
N VAL A 174 4.28 -12.96 -11.05
CA VAL A 174 5.75 -12.94 -11.03
C VAL A 174 6.23 -11.49 -10.94
N ALA A 175 7.05 -11.17 -9.95
CA ALA A 175 7.62 -9.83 -9.78
C ALA A 175 8.48 -9.44 -10.99
N ARG A 176 8.37 -8.19 -11.42
CA ARG A 176 9.07 -7.61 -12.56
C ARG A 176 9.57 -6.22 -12.23
N ASP A 177 10.81 -5.94 -12.63
CA ASP A 177 11.26 -4.57 -12.75
C ASP A 177 10.60 -3.92 -13.96
N VAL A 178 9.96 -2.77 -13.75
CA VAL A 178 9.27 -2.02 -14.80
C VAL A 178 9.95 -0.68 -15.07
N SER A 179 11.19 -0.49 -14.62
CA SER A 179 11.94 0.76 -14.81
C SER A 179 12.25 1.05 -16.28
N HIS A 180 12.39 0.02 -17.12
CA HIS A 180 12.68 0.14 -18.56
C HIS A 180 11.61 -0.53 -19.44
N ASN A 181 10.35 -0.44 -18.99
CA ASN A 181 9.26 -1.27 -19.51
C ASN A 181 8.88 -0.99 -20.97
N VAL A 182 8.92 0.27 -21.44
CA VAL A 182 8.54 0.64 -22.80
C VAL A 182 9.56 0.10 -23.79
N THR A 183 10.85 0.35 -23.53
CA THR A 183 11.96 -0.08 -24.38
C THR A 183 12.09 -1.60 -24.42
N GLU A 184 11.81 -2.30 -23.32
CA GLU A 184 11.81 -3.76 -23.25
C GLU A 184 10.51 -4.41 -23.75
N GLY A 185 9.50 -3.62 -24.08
CA GLY A 185 8.21 -4.12 -24.55
C GLY A 185 7.39 -4.86 -23.49
N ILE A 186 7.56 -4.48 -22.22
CA ILE A 186 6.88 -5.03 -21.04
C ILE A 186 5.78 -4.06 -20.59
N ASP A 187 4.60 -4.57 -20.30
CA ASP A 187 3.53 -3.79 -19.66
C ASP A 187 3.84 -3.61 -18.17
N SER A 188 3.70 -2.38 -17.66
CA SER A 188 4.07 -2.06 -16.29
C SER A 188 3.03 -2.46 -15.25
N THR A 189 1.74 -2.55 -15.59
CA THR A 189 0.63 -2.87 -14.67
C THR A 189 0.77 -2.14 -13.32
N PRO A 190 0.50 -0.83 -13.22
CA PRO A 190 0.58 -0.11 -11.96
C PRO A 190 -0.36 -0.71 -10.91
N TRP A 191 0.03 -0.64 -9.63
CA TRP A 191 -0.81 -1.09 -8.52
C TRP A 191 -1.96 -0.11 -8.27
N ALA A 192 -1.76 1.15 -8.65
CA ALA A 192 -2.78 2.19 -8.68
C ALA A 192 -2.38 3.26 -9.71
N VAL A 193 -3.38 3.85 -10.37
CA VAL A 193 -3.24 5.12 -11.08
C VAL A 193 -3.74 6.22 -10.15
N GLY A 194 -3.00 7.32 -10.07
CA GLY A 194 -3.24 8.40 -9.13
C GLY A 194 -4.55 9.14 -9.41
N ARG A 195 -5.40 9.24 -8.39
CA ARG A 195 -6.60 10.08 -8.39
C ARG A 195 -6.24 11.46 -7.87
N VAL A 196 -6.44 12.49 -8.68
CA VAL A 196 -6.08 13.85 -8.29
C VAL A 196 -7.25 14.48 -7.57
N LEU A 197 -7.05 14.78 -6.30
CA LEU A 197 -8.04 15.42 -5.45
C LEU A 197 -7.63 16.86 -5.14
N VAL A 198 -8.59 17.76 -5.22
CA VAL A 198 -8.41 19.19 -4.96
C VAL A 198 -9.43 19.66 -3.94
N ARG A 199 -9.05 20.67 -3.14
CA ARG A 199 -9.98 21.35 -2.23
C ARG A 199 -10.15 22.81 -2.67
N ALA A 200 -11.35 23.36 -2.52
CA ALA A 200 -11.63 24.75 -2.88
C ALA A 200 -11.03 25.76 -1.87
N GLY A 201 -10.73 25.30 -0.66
CA GLY A 201 -10.13 26.09 0.42
C GLY A 201 -9.85 25.25 1.65
N ASP A 202 -9.23 25.87 2.66
CA ASP A 202 -8.92 25.19 3.92
C ASP A 202 -10.18 24.75 4.66
N GLY A 203 -10.22 23.48 5.06
CA GLY A 203 -11.37 22.89 5.75
C GLY A 203 -12.49 22.39 4.83
N GLU A 204 -12.39 22.59 3.51
CA GLU A 204 -13.30 22.00 2.53
C GLU A 204 -12.94 20.54 2.22
N THR A 205 -13.92 19.77 1.76
CA THR A 205 -13.70 18.39 1.35
C THR A 205 -12.91 18.31 0.04
N TYR A 206 -12.05 17.30 -0.06
CA TYR A 206 -11.38 16.96 -1.30
C TYR A 206 -12.37 16.38 -2.31
N GLU A 207 -12.34 16.89 -3.53
CA GLU A 207 -13.09 16.37 -4.67
C GLU A 207 -12.12 15.97 -5.79
N GLU A 208 -12.47 14.90 -6.51
CA GLU A 208 -11.68 14.46 -7.65
C GLU A 208 -11.78 15.47 -8.80
N LEU A 209 -10.62 15.84 -9.33
CA LEU A 209 -10.51 16.74 -10.46
C LEU A 209 -11.12 16.09 -11.72
N ALA A 210 -11.67 16.88 -12.63
CA ALA A 210 -12.20 16.32 -13.88
C ALA A 210 -11.06 15.83 -14.80
N PRO A 211 -11.19 14.65 -15.46
CA PRO A 211 -10.19 14.18 -16.43
C PRO A 211 -9.93 15.23 -17.52
N GLY A 212 -8.66 15.42 -17.88
CA GLY A 212 -8.21 16.43 -18.84
C GLY A 212 -8.12 17.87 -18.30
N ALA A 213 -8.52 18.12 -17.05
CA ALA A 213 -8.32 19.43 -16.42
C ALA A 213 -6.85 19.64 -16.02
N ILE A 214 -6.44 20.90 -15.87
CA ILE A 214 -5.10 21.23 -15.37
C ILE A 214 -5.04 21.02 -13.86
N ILE A 215 -4.08 20.23 -13.42
CA ILE A 215 -3.80 19.96 -12.00
C ILE A 215 -3.27 21.26 -11.36
N PRO A 216 -3.89 21.77 -10.28
CA PRO A 216 -3.35 22.90 -9.53
C PRO A 216 -2.18 22.46 -8.63
N GLU A 217 -1.43 23.43 -8.12
CA GLU A 217 -0.46 23.22 -7.04
C GLU A 217 -1.17 22.70 -5.78
N LEU A 218 -0.44 21.99 -4.90
CA LEU A 218 -0.95 21.42 -3.64
C LEU A 218 -2.06 20.36 -3.83
N ALA A 219 -2.31 19.91 -5.05
CA ALA A 219 -3.26 18.83 -5.28
C ALA A 219 -2.77 17.52 -4.65
N HIS A 220 -3.70 16.76 -4.07
CA HIS A 220 -3.42 15.44 -3.54
C HIS A 220 -3.50 14.43 -4.67
N VAL A 221 -2.56 13.48 -4.69
CA VAL A 221 -2.61 12.32 -5.58
C VAL A 221 -2.83 11.10 -4.70
N GLU A 222 -4.05 10.57 -4.75
CA GLU A 222 -4.50 9.40 -4.01
C GLU A 222 -4.27 8.13 -4.83
N PHE A 223 -3.60 7.15 -4.24
CA PHE A 223 -3.32 5.86 -4.85
C PHE A 223 -3.96 4.75 -4.02
N GLU A 224 -5.17 4.34 -4.41
CA GLU A 224 -5.82 3.16 -3.85
C GLU A 224 -5.30 1.90 -4.57
N LEU A 225 -4.61 1.02 -3.83
CA LEU A 225 -4.04 -0.19 -4.40
C LEU A 225 -5.13 -1.15 -4.89
N ASN A 226 -4.97 -1.62 -6.13
CA ASN A 226 -5.72 -2.75 -6.65
C ASN A 226 -5.16 -4.07 -6.08
N LEU A 227 -5.73 -4.49 -4.95
CA LEU A 227 -5.36 -5.73 -4.26
C LEU A 227 -5.70 -7.02 -5.05
N THR A 228 -6.46 -6.91 -6.16
CA THR A 228 -6.79 -8.06 -7.01
C THR A 228 -5.68 -8.40 -8.01
N ILE A 229 -4.72 -7.49 -8.23
CA ILE A 229 -3.55 -7.77 -9.06
C ILE A 229 -2.75 -8.90 -8.39
N PRO A 230 -2.45 -10.00 -9.13
CA PRO A 230 -1.70 -11.12 -8.57
C PRO A 230 -0.39 -10.68 -7.93
N GLY A 231 -0.17 -11.04 -6.66
CA GLY A 231 1.03 -10.69 -5.91
C GLY A 231 0.91 -9.44 -5.03
N VAL A 232 0.06 -8.46 -5.37
CA VAL A 232 -0.05 -7.19 -4.62
C VAL A 232 -0.53 -7.41 -3.19
N ALA A 233 -1.62 -8.17 -3.00
CA ALA A 233 -2.09 -8.51 -1.66
C ALA A 233 -1.04 -9.32 -0.87
N ALA A 234 -0.23 -10.16 -1.53
CA ALA A 234 0.84 -10.89 -0.86
C ALA A 234 1.98 -9.96 -0.43
N TYR A 235 2.34 -8.98 -1.26
CA TYR A 235 3.33 -7.94 -0.92
C TYR A 235 2.88 -7.14 0.30
N VAL A 236 1.64 -6.64 0.29
CA VAL A 236 1.07 -5.88 1.42
C VAL A 236 1.10 -6.72 2.69
N ARG A 237 0.64 -7.97 2.64
CA ARG A 237 0.65 -8.89 3.79
C ARG A 237 2.05 -9.10 4.38
N GLN A 238 3.05 -9.31 3.53
CA GLN A 238 4.44 -9.45 3.96
C GLN A 238 4.98 -8.14 4.57
N ALA A 239 4.64 -7.00 3.99
CA ALA A 239 5.05 -5.69 4.48
C ALA A 239 4.45 -5.38 5.86
N LEU A 240 3.15 -5.64 6.06
CA LEU A 240 2.49 -5.48 7.36
C LEU A 240 3.10 -6.42 8.42
N ASP A 241 3.39 -7.67 8.06
CA ASP A 241 4.05 -8.63 8.95
C ASP A 241 5.48 -8.23 9.32
N LYS A 242 6.19 -7.52 8.43
CA LYS A 242 7.53 -6.97 8.70
C LYS A 242 7.49 -5.62 9.44
N GLY A 243 6.33 -4.98 9.50
CA GLY A 243 6.14 -3.68 10.15
C GLY A 243 6.61 -2.48 9.33
N ARG A 244 6.77 -2.63 8.00
CA ARG A 244 7.07 -1.54 7.07
C ARG A 244 6.64 -1.89 5.65
N ILE A 245 6.25 -0.90 4.88
CA ILE A 245 5.88 -1.07 3.47
C ILE A 245 6.61 -0.04 2.60
N TRP A 246 7.01 -0.46 1.41
CA TRP A 246 7.70 0.39 0.45
C TRP A 246 6.87 0.57 -0.83
N PHE A 247 6.86 1.78 -1.34
CA PHE A 247 6.20 2.14 -2.58
C PHE A 247 7.11 2.98 -3.46
N THR A 248 6.85 2.90 -4.77
CA THR A 248 7.53 3.72 -5.75
C THR A 248 6.50 4.44 -6.60
N VAL A 249 6.45 5.77 -6.47
CA VAL A 249 5.70 6.64 -7.39
C VAL A 249 6.55 6.87 -8.62
N SER A 250 5.96 6.72 -9.79
CA SER A 250 6.60 6.93 -11.07
C SER A 250 5.63 7.53 -12.07
N SER A 251 6.16 8.16 -13.11
CA SER A 251 5.35 8.57 -14.26
C SER A 251 6.22 8.58 -15.51
N LEU A 252 5.56 8.50 -16.66
CA LEU A 252 6.21 8.62 -17.96
C LEU A 252 6.00 10.00 -18.61
N HIS A 253 5.85 11.03 -17.78
CA HIS A 253 5.82 12.42 -18.21
C HIS A 253 7.18 12.85 -18.79
N SER A 254 7.17 13.45 -19.97
CA SER A 254 8.39 13.86 -20.66
C SER A 254 9.08 15.03 -19.96
N THR A 255 10.41 14.98 -19.90
CA THR A 255 11.22 16.15 -19.57
C THR A 255 11.41 16.99 -20.83
N THR A 256 11.04 18.27 -20.79
CA THR A 256 11.61 19.22 -21.75
C THR A 256 12.73 19.92 -20.98
N GLU A 257 13.98 19.78 -21.42
CA GLU A 257 15.21 20.21 -20.71
C GLU A 257 15.27 21.71 -20.34
N MET A 258 14.22 22.50 -20.64
CA MET A 258 14.16 23.95 -20.45
C MET A 258 12.80 24.48 -19.94
N ALA A 259 11.84 23.61 -19.57
CA ALA A 259 10.57 24.06 -18.99
C ALA A 259 10.44 23.63 -17.52
N SER A 260 10.10 24.58 -16.66
CA SER A 260 9.85 24.39 -15.22
C SER A 260 8.58 23.56 -14.92
N SER A 261 7.87 23.07 -15.93
CA SER A 261 6.58 22.38 -15.79
C SER A 261 6.39 21.39 -16.93
N GLY A 262 6.10 20.14 -16.60
CA GLY A 262 5.86 19.08 -17.59
C GLY A 262 5.80 17.68 -16.98
N TYR A 263 6.25 17.54 -15.74
CA TYR A 263 6.22 16.29 -14.98
C TYR A 263 5.82 16.49 -13.51
N PRO A 264 5.35 15.47 -12.81
CA PRO A 264 5.04 15.53 -11.37
C PRO A 264 6.28 15.83 -10.52
N SER A 265 6.10 16.71 -9.53
CA SER A 265 7.04 16.90 -8.42
C SER A 265 6.26 16.89 -7.12
N PHE A 266 6.72 16.14 -6.14
CA PHE A 266 6.05 15.92 -4.86
C PHE A 266 6.81 16.58 -3.72
N TYR A 267 6.08 17.00 -2.70
CA TYR A 267 6.68 17.33 -1.41
C TYR A 267 7.30 16.08 -0.76
N THR A 268 8.43 16.29 -0.10
CA THR A 268 9.03 15.34 0.84
C THR A 268 8.90 15.88 2.27
N LYS A 269 9.18 15.05 3.27
CA LYS A 269 9.10 15.41 4.68
C LYS A 269 10.15 16.44 5.09
N GLU A 270 11.23 16.61 4.33
CA GLU A 270 12.25 17.65 4.53
C GLU A 270 11.78 19.04 4.09
N ASN A 271 10.67 19.14 3.36
CA ASN A 271 10.21 20.43 2.88
C ASN A 271 9.83 21.36 4.06
N ALA A 272 10.20 22.63 3.97
CA ALA A 272 9.87 23.63 4.98
C ALA A 272 8.36 23.80 5.17
N GLU A 273 7.56 23.62 4.11
CA GLU A 273 6.10 23.64 4.16
C GLU A 273 5.57 22.52 5.08
N GLN A 274 6.17 21.33 5.03
CA GLN A 274 5.84 20.24 5.95
C GLN A 274 6.22 20.59 7.39
N ALA A 275 7.37 21.24 7.60
CA ALA A 275 7.79 21.65 8.93
C ALA A 275 6.86 22.71 9.54
N GLU A 276 6.26 23.57 8.72
CA GLU A 276 5.38 24.66 9.15
C GLU A 276 3.92 24.20 9.35
N PHE A 277 3.36 23.46 8.39
CA PHE A 277 1.92 23.14 8.35
C PHE A 277 1.61 21.68 8.67
N GLY A 278 2.55 20.77 8.41
CA GLY A 278 2.42 19.36 8.78
C GLY A 278 1.57 18.51 7.82
N ASP A 279 1.14 19.03 6.67
CA ASP A 279 0.09 18.42 5.84
C ASP A 279 0.47 18.17 4.36
N VAL A 280 1.75 18.26 3.98
CA VAL A 280 2.21 18.09 2.59
C VAL A 280 3.05 16.84 2.34
N ALA A 281 3.63 16.23 3.38
CA ALA A 281 4.32 14.95 3.23
C ALA A 281 3.35 13.82 2.90
N ALA A 282 3.84 12.79 2.21
CA ALA A 282 3.03 11.63 1.87
C ALA A 282 2.57 10.87 3.12
N PHE A 283 1.36 10.32 3.09
CA PHE A 283 0.80 9.53 4.18
C PHE A 283 0.15 8.24 3.66
N LEU A 284 -0.08 7.29 4.56
CA LEU A 284 -0.61 5.96 4.23
C LEU A 284 -1.78 5.61 5.14
N GLN A 285 -2.90 5.21 4.54
CA GLN A 285 -4.02 4.57 5.22
C GLN A 285 -4.06 3.08 4.89
N VAL A 286 -4.24 2.24 5.91
CA VAL A 286 -4.40 0.79 5.78
C VAL A 286 -5.61 0.34 6.59
N ASP A 287 -6.59 -0.23 5.89
CA ASP A 287 -7.68 -0.98 6.49
C ASP A 287 -7.42 -2.49 6.32
N TYR A 288 -7.47 -3.23 7.42
CA TYR A 288 -7.17 -4.66 7.42
C TYR A 288 -7.93 -5.42 8.51
N SER A 289 -8.06 -6.72 8.32
CA SER A 289 -8.55 -7.67 9.31
C SER A 289 -7.50 -8.72 9.65
N LEU A 290 -7.72 -9.42 10.77
CA LEU A 290 -6.95 -10.60 11.18
C LEU A 290 -7.91 -11.79 11.33
N PRO A 291 -7.47 -13.04 11.10
CA PRO A 291 -8.32 -14.20 11.29
C PRO A 291 -8.65 -14.42 12.77
N VAL A 292 -9.72 -15.19 12.99
CA VAL A 292 -9.99 -15.78 14.30
C VAL A 292 -8.87 -16.77 14.63
N ARG A 293 -8.24 -16.58 15.78
CA ARG A 293 -7.16 -17.39 16.32
C ARG A 293 -7.59 -17.95 17.66
N VAL A 294 -7.55 -19.27 17.76
CA VAL A 294 -7.70 -19.96 19.05
C VAL A 294 -6.46 -19.63 19.88
N ILE A 295 -6.67 -18.96 21.00
CA ILE A 295 -5.63 -18.55 21.95
C ILE A 295 -5.30 -19.71 22.88
N SER A 296 -6.31 -20.43 23.34
CA SER A 296 -6.11 -21.62 24.17
C SER A 296 -7.19 -22.66 23.95
N PHE A 297 -6.81 -23.92 24.11
CA PHE A 297 -7.70 -25.05 24.13
C PHE A 297 -7.25 -26.00 25.23
N SER A 298 -8.16 -26.37 26.13
CA SER A 298 -7.94 -27.42 27.12
C SER A 298 -9.14 -28.34 27.19
N ARG A 299 -8.86 -29.61 27.52
CA ARG A 299 -9.88 -30.64 27.69
C ARG A 299 -9.57 -31.47 28.92
N ASP A 300 -10.56 -31.61 29.79
CA ASP A 300 -10.53 -32.55 30.89
C ASP A 300 -11.39 -33.76 30.52
N ALA A 301 -10.72 -34.88 30.23
CA ALA A 301 -11.39 -36.12 29.85
C ALA A 301 -12.09 -36.80 31.04
N VAL A 302 -11.65 -36.55 32.27
CA VAL A 302 -12.22 -37.14 33.49
C VAL A 302 -13.48 -36.38 33.88
N ALA A 303 -13.41 -35.05 33.91
CA ALA A 303 -14.57 -34.20 34.17
C ALA A 303 -15.52 -34.10 32.96
N GLY A 304 -15.07 -34.52 31.78
CA GLY A 304 -15.83 -34.41 30.54
C GLY A 304 -16.08 -32.95 30.15
N THR A 305 -15.08 -32.07 30.29
CA THR A 305 -15.19 -30.64 29.98
C THR A 305 -14.15 -30.17 28.97
N ALA A 306 -14.44 -29.07 28.29
CA ALA A 306 -13.52 -28.36 27.43
C ALA A 306 -13.58 -26.86 27.70
N ALA A 307 -12.44 -26.18 27.57
CA ALA A 307 -12.35 -24.73 27.62
C ALA A 307 -11.58 -24.24 26.38
N ILE A 308 -12.12 -23.21 25.74
CA ILE A 308 -11.61 -22.66 24.49
C ILE A 308 -11.63 -21.14 24.61
N SER A 309 -10.53 -20.49 24.23
CA SER A 309 -10.50 -19.04 24.08
C SER A 309 -9.98 -18.63 22.72
N TRP A 310 -10.44 -17.50 22.22
CA TRP A 310 -10.05 -16.94 20.93
C TRP A 310 -10.10 -15.41 20.97
N ASN A 311 -9.43 -14.78 20.00
CA ASN A 311 -9.48 -13.34 19.83
C ASN A 311 -10.83 -12.90 19.21
N GLY A 312 -11.33 -11.74 19.64
CA GLY A 312 -12.58 -11.18 19.16
C GLY A 312 -12.54 -9.67 19.05
N SER A 313 -13.47 -9.14 18.27
CA SER A 313 -13.63 -7.71 17.99
C SER A 313 -15.00 -7.23 18.46
N LYS A 314 -15.04 -6.03 19.06
CA LYS A 314 -16.30 -5.36 19.38
C LYS A 314 -17.15 -5.20 18.10
N GLY A 315 -18.48 -5.29 18.24
CA GLY A 315 -19.40 -5.19 17.09
C GLY A 315 -19.58 -6.50 16.32
N PHE A 316 -18.96 -7.60 16.77
CA PHE A 316 -19.17 -8.93 16.22
C PHE A 316 -19.70 -9.90 17.28
N LYS A 317 -20.37 -10.96 16.81
CA LYS A 317 -20.72 -12.15 17.57
C LYS A 317 -19.91 -13.33 17.05
N TYR A 318 -19.59 -14.24 17.97
CA TYR A 318 -18.81 -15.43 17.68
C TYR A 318 -19.63 -16.66 18.04
N GLU A 319 -19.92 -17.48 17.04
CA GLU A 319 -20.59 -18.77 17.24
C GLU A 319 -19.55 -19.88 17.33
N LEU A 320 -19.44 -20.48 18.52
CA LEU A 320 -18.68 -21.70 18.70
C LEU A 320 -19.51 -22.87 18.19
N GLN A 321 -18.98 -23.62 17.25
CA GLN A 321 -19.58 -24.83 16.71
C GLN A 321 -18.70 -26.04 17.01
N ARG A 322 -19.31 -27.22 17.02
CA ARG A 322 -18.62 -28.50 17.20
C ARG A 322 -18.98 -29.51 16.13
N SER A 323 -18.08 -30.46 15.88
CA SER A 323 -18.36 -31.67 15.11
C SER A 323 -17.59 -32.86 15.68
N GLU A 324 -18.06 -34.08 15.42
CA GLU A 324 -17.30 -35.31 15.72
C GLU A 324 -16.33 -35.65 14.59
N GLU A 325 -16.48 -35.03 13.42
CA GLU A 325 -15.64 -35.21 12.24
C GLU A 325 -15.12 -33.87 11.74
N LEU A 326 -13.80 -33.74 11.59
CA LEU A 326 -13.19 -32.48 11.16
C LEU A 326 -13.64 -32.06 9.75
N THR A 327 -13.81 -33.04 8.85
CA THR A 327 -14.19 -32.83 7.45
C THR A 327 -15.69 -33.01 7.21
N GLY A 328 -16.48 -33.25 8.26
CA GLY A 328 -17.92 -33.43 8.14
C GLY A 328 -18.62 -32.09 7.86
N GLU A 329 -19.73 -32.15 7.11
CA GLU A 329 -20.57 -30.96 6.85
C GLU A 329 -21.44 -30.59 8.06
N SER A 330 -21.64 -31.53 9.00
CA SER A 330 -22.49 -31.35 10.17
C SER A 330 -21.72 -30.71 11.33
N TRP A 331 -21.85 -29.39 11.44
CA TRP A 331 -21.37 -28.61 12.59
C TRP A 331 -22.56 -28.12 13.41
N LEU A 332 -22.56 -28.47 14.70
CA LEU A 332 -23.63 -28.11 15.63
C LEU A 332 -23.23 -26.89 16.45
N PRO A 333 -24.12 -25.89 16.61
CA PRO A 333 -23.85 -24.75 17.47
C PRO A 333 -23.72 -25.19 18.93
N VAL A 334 -22.73 -24.64 19.63
CA VAL A 334 -22.50 -24.84 21.07
C VAL A 334 -22.97 -23.61 21.84
N THR A 335 -22.53 -22.43 21.41
CA THR A 335 -22.87 -21.15 22.05
C THR A 335 -22.58 -19.98 21.11
N THR A 336 -23.17 -18.83 21.39
CA THR A 336 -22.86 -17.56 20.74
C THR A 336 -22.41 -16.56 21.80
N ILE A 337 -21.22 -15.97 21.63
CA ILE A 337 -20.61 -15.07 22.60
C ILE A 337 -20.29 -13.74 21.93
N THR A 338 -20.54 -12.64 22.62
CA THR A 338 -20.05 -11.31 22.25
C THR A 338 -18.77 -11.03 23.04
N PRO A 339 -17.71 -10.47 22.43
CA PRO A 339 -16.46 -10.23 23.15
C PRO A 339 -16.63 -9.32 24.36
N ASN A 340 -15.82 -9.54 25.39
CA ASN A 340 -15.73 -8.64 26.53
C ASN A 340 -15.00 -7.34 26.15
N ALA A 341 -14.92 -6.38 27.08
CA ALA A 341 -14.27 -5.09 26.85
C ALA A 341 -12.80 -5.18 26.38
N ASN A 342 -12.13 -6.30 26.65
CA ASN A 342 -10.73 -6.53 26.30
C ASN A 342 -10.58 -7.30 24.96
N GLY A 343 -11.68 -7.59 24.25
CA GLY A 343 -11.64 -8.31 22.97
C GLY A 343 -11.45 -9.82 23.07
N ALA A 344 -11.14 -10.37 24.25
CA ALA A 344 -11.03 -11.81 24.43
C ALA A 344 -12.41 -12.49 24.51
N VAL A 345 -12.54 -13.65 23.88
CA VAL A 345 -13.72 -14.51 23.96
C VAL A 345 -13.31 -15.85 24.54
N SER A 346 -14.08 -16.36 25.49
CA SER A 346 -13.83 -17.67 26.10
C SER A 346 -15.12 -18.42 26.38
N TRP A 347 -15.09 -19.72 26.15
CA TRP A 347 -16.13 -20.66 26.53
C TRP A 347 -15.54 -21.80 27.35
N SER A 348 -16.27 -22.26 28.36
CA SER A 348 -15.99 -23.52 29.06
C SER A 348 -17.29 -24.27 29.32
N GLY A 349 -17.31 -25.57 29.09
CA GLY A 349 -18.50 -26.40 29.30
C GLY A 349 -18.27 -27.87 29.05
N ALA A 350 -19.36 -28.64 28.95
CA ALA A 350 -19.30 -30.07 28.73
C ALA A 350 -18.67 -30.40 27.36
N SER A 351 -17.65 -31.27 27.37
CA SER A 351 -17.08 -31.91 26.19
C SER A 351 -18.04 -33.00 25.75
N ALA A 352 -18.80 -32.74 24.68
CA ALA A 352 -19.90 -33.57 24.21
C ALA A 352 -19.54 -35.04 23.90
N SER A 353 -18.27 -35.30 23.57
CA SER A 353 -17.80 -36.57 23.04
C SER A 353 -16.31 -36.76 23.35
N PRO A 354 -15.79 -38.01 23.38
CA PRO A 354 -14.35 -38.29 23.42
C PRO A 354 -13.59 -37.77 22.20
N ARG A 355 -14.27 -37.52 21.07
CA ARG A 355 -13.72 -36.91 19.86
C ARG A 355 -14.61 -35.72 19.46
N ALA A 356 -14.10 -34.52 19.64
CA ALA A 356 -14.81 -33.30 19.25
C ALA A 356 -13.82 -32.32 18.63
N PHE A 357 -14.18 -31.81 17.46
CA PHE A 357 -13.54 -30.69 16.80
C PHE A 357 -14.39 -29.45 17.04
N TYR A 358 -13.72 -28.30 17.13
CA TYR A 358 -14.37 -27.02 17.34
C TYR A 358 -13.95 -26.04 16.25
N ARG A 359 -14.90 -25.19 15.84
CA ARG A 359 -14.61 -24.04 14.99
C ARG A 359 -15.39 -22.83 15.49
N VAL A 360 -14.92 -21.65 15.15
CA VAL A 360 -15.56 -20.39 15.52
C VAL A 360 -15.95 -19.65 14.26
N LEU A 361 -17.23 -19.28 14.16
CA LEU A 361 -17.73 -18.41 13.10
C LEU A 361 -17.88 -16.99 13.63
N ARG A 362 -17.39 -16.01 12.87
CA ARG A 362 -17.56 -14.58 13.14
C ARG A 362 -18.72 -14.03 12.31
N THR A 363 -19.64 -13.32 12.94
CA THR A 363 -20.72 -12.59 12.25
C THR A 363 -20.87 -11.18 12.81
N PRO A 364 -21.26 -10.18 12.00
CA PRO A 364 -21.58 -8.85 12.51
C PRO A 364 -22.68 -8.91 13.57
N ALA A 365 -22.51 -8.18 14.67
CA ALA A 365 -23.58 -7.98 15.64
C ALA A 365 -24.60 -6.98 15.07
N PRO A 366 -25.90 -7.08 15.42
CA PRO A 366 -26.86 -6.04 15.09
C PRO A 366 -26.41 -4.69 15.68
N PRO A 367 -26.67 -3.56 15.00
CA PRO A 367 -26.41 -2.25 15.58
C PRO A 367 -27.15 -2.12 16.92
N THR A 368 -26.45 -1.61 17.93
CA THR A 368 -27.08 -1.32 19.22
C THR A 368 -27.94 -0.07 19.04
N PRO A 369 -29.24 -0.09 19.40
CA PRO A 369 -30.14 1.04 19.20
C PRO A 369 -29.76 2.27 20.01
#